data_AF-E4RUX3-F1
#
_entry.id   AF-E4RUX3-F1
#
_cell.length_a   1.000
_cell.length_b   1.000
_cell.length_c   1.000
_cell.angle_alpha   90.00
_cell.angle_beta   90.00
_cell.angle_gamma   90.00
#
_symmetry.space_group_name_H-M   'P 1'
#
loop_
_entity.id
_entity.type
_entity.pdbx_description
1 polymer ?
#
loop_
_entity_poly.entity_id
_entity_poly.type
_entity_poly.pdbx_seq_one_letter_code
_entity_poly.pdbx_strand_id
1 'polypeptide(L)' 'MKKIINFTFAWDLITKTGYLTLMDEDGERHAFQNLGAEELQLLAHNLENYPAYIDQSHWILWGTPESHD' A
#
# COMPACT_ATOMS: atom_id res chain seq x y z
N MET A 1 4.24 -6.64 -12.31
CA MET A 1 4.37 -5.89 -11.06
C MET A 1 4.82 -4.49 -11.40
N LYS A 2 4.28 -3.48 -10.72
CA LYS A 2 4.54 -2.07 -10.95
C LYS A 2 4.95 -1.42 -9.65
N LYS A 3 5.97 -0.57 -9.68
CA LYS A 3 6.46 0.10 -8.47
C LYS A 3 5.43 1.12 -7.98
N ILE A 4 5.15 1.10 -6.68
CA ILE A 4 4.37 2.15 -6.03
C ILE A 4 5.29 3.36 -5.81
N ILE A 5 4.90 4.50 -6.37
CA ILE A 5 5.68 5.75 -6.30
C ILE A 5 5.08 6.78 -5.36
N ASN A 6 3.78 6.65 -5.04
CA ASN A 6 3.11 7.50 -4.07
C ASN A 6 1.98 6.73 -3.38
N PHE A 7 1.69 7.08 -2.13
CA PHE A 7 0.60 6.51 -1.38
C PHE A 7 -0.03 7.52 -0.40
N THR A 8 -1.26 7.27 0.00
CA THR A 8 -1.96 8.09 0.99
C THR A 8 -2.86 7.20 1.85
N PHE A 9 -2.79 7.43 3.16
CA PHE A 9 -3.63 6.78 4.15
C PHE A 9 -4.68 7.75 4.69
N ALA A 10 -5.87 7.25 4.92
CA ALA A 10 -6.91 7.98 5.64
C ALA A 10 -7.66 7.06 6.60
N TRP A 11 -8.19 7.64 7.67
CA TRP A 11 -8.96 6.93 8.69
C TRP A 11 -10.30 7.64 8.91
N ASP A 12 -11.39 6.91 8.74
CA ASP A 12 -12.74 7.40 9.03
C ASP A 12 -13.10 7.11 10.50
N LEU A 13 -13.31 8.18 11.26
CA LEU A 13 -13.64 8.13 12.67
C LEU A 13 -15.07 7.64 12.96
N ILE A 14 -15.99 7.76 12.00
CA ILE A 14 -17.40 7.38 12.12
C ILE A 14 -17.56 5.88 11.84
N THR A 15 -17.09 5.43 10.68
CA THR A 15 -17.22 4.03 10.27
C THR A 15 -16.12 3.13 10.85
N LYS A 16 -15.07 3.72 11.43
CA LYS A 16 -13.89 3.01 11.95
C LYS A 16 -13.21 2.17 10.87
N THR A 17 -13.08 2.74 9.68
CA THR A 17 -12.44 2.10 8.53
C THR A 17 -11.28 2.92 7.99
N GLY A 18 -10.25 2.21 7.51
CA GLY A 18 -9.09 2.75 6.85
C GLY A 18 -9.24 2.74 5.33
N TYR A 19 -8.54 3.68 4.70
CA TYR A 19 -8.46 3.84 3.26
C TYR A 19 -7.00 3.98 2.86
N LEU A 20 -6.63 3.33 1.76
CA LEU A 20 -5.31 3.44 1.15
C LEU A 20 -5.49 3.72 -0.34
N THR A 21 -4.86 4.78 -0.81
CA THR A 21 -4.72 5.04 -2.25
C THR A 21 -3.26 4.96 -2.64
N LEU A 22 -2.96 4.27 -3.74
CA LEU A 22 -1.61 4.10 -4.28
C LEU A 22 -1.57 4.69 -5.70
N MET A 23 -0.40 5.17 -6.10
CA MET A 23 -0.09 5.53 -7.47
C MET A 23 1.14 4.74 -7.91
N ASP A 24 1.03 4.04 -9.04
CA ASP A 24 2.15 3.31 -9.60
C ASP A 24 2.98 4.15 -10.59
N GLU A 25 4.09 3.57 -11.04
CA GLU A 25 5.03 4.20 -11.97
C GLU A 25 4.46 4.56 -13.35
N ASP A 26 3.34 3.94 -13.75
CA ASP A 26 2.64 4.29 -14.99
C ASP A 26 1.61 5.43 -14.75
N GLY A 27 1.44 5.86 -13.50
CA GLY A 27 0.49 6.89 -13.08
C GLY A 27 -0.92 6.35 -12.82
N GLU A 28 -1.11 5.03 -12.79
CA GLU A 28 -2.40 4.41 -12.47
C GLU A 28 -2.66 4.49 -10.97
N ARG A 29 -3.94 4.71 -10.60
CA ARG A 29 -4.36 4.87 -9.20
C ARG A 29 -5.12 3.63 -8.73
N HIS A 30 -4.68 3.10 -7.59
CA HIS A 30 -5.28 1.93 -6.95
C HIS A 30 -5.87 2.35 -5.60
N ALA A 31 -7.05 1.83 -5.25
CA ALA A 31 -7.74 2.20 -4.02
C ALA A 31 -8.21 0.97 -3.25
N PHE A 32 -7.86 0.94 -1.96
CA PHE A 32 -8.28 -0.07 -0.99
C PHE A 32 -9.11 0.62 0.08
N GLN A 33 -10.27 0.04 0.40
CA GLN A 33 -11.25 0.59 1.33
C GLN A 33 -11.60 -0.46 2.39
N ASN A 34 -12.20 -0.02 3.49
CA ASN A 34 -12.64 -0.89 4.60
C ASN A 34 -11.49 -1.63 5.30
N LEU A 35 -10.29 -1.02 5.33
CA LEU A 35 -9.14 -1.61 6.00
C LEU A 35 -9.32 -1.51 7.53
N GLY A 36 -8.93 -2.57 8.24
CA GLY A 36 -8.85 -2.52 9.70
C GLY A 36 -7.77 -1.57 10.19
N ALA A 37 -7.84 -1.12 11.45
CA ALA A 37 -6.81 -0.24 12.02
C ALA A 37 -5.42 -0.89 12.04
N GLU A 38 -5.34 -2.18 12.41
CA GLU A 38 -4.09 -2.95 12.42
C GLU A 38 -3.53 -3.14 11.01
N GLU A 39 -4.40 -3.43 10.04
CA GLU A 39 -4.02 -3.58 8.63
C GLU A 39 -3.50 -2.27 8.05
N LEU A 40 -4.16 -1.14 8.35
CA LEU A 40 -3.73 0.18 7.93
C LEU A 40 -2.37 0.56 8.55
N GLN A 41 -2.15 0.25 9.83
CA GLN A 41 -0.86 0.46 10.50
C GLN A 41 0.25 -0.40 9.89
N LEU A 42 -0.04 -1.68 9.61
CA LEU A 42 0.90 -2.59 8.96
C LEU A 42 1.29 -2.07 7.57
N LEU A 43 0.31 -1.65 6.78
CA LEU A 43 0.53 -1.09 5.45
C LEU A 43 1.32 0.22 5.51
N ALA A 44 0.99 1.13 6.44
CA ALA A 44 1.72 2.36 6.65
C ALA A 44 3.18 2.11 7.00
N HIS A 45 3.43 1.25 8.00
CA HIS A 45 4.78 0.89 8.40
C HIS A 45 5.57 0.29 7.23
N ASN A 46 5.01 -0.64 6.47
CA ASN A 46 5.75 -1.31 5.40
C ASN A 46 5.98 -0.42 4.17
N LEU A 47 4.96 0.34 3.74
CA LEU A 47 5.06 1.22 2.58
C LEU A 47 6.00 2.42 2.82
N GLU A 48 6.15 2.88 4.06
CA GLU A 48 7.08 3.94 4.44
C GLU A 48 8.53 3.47 4.53
N ASN A 49 8.76 2.20 4.91
CA ASN A 49 10.10 1.68 5.21
C ASN A 49 10.70 0.83 4.09
N TYR A 50 9.89 0.29 3.18
CA TYR A 50 10.36 -0.63 2.14
C TYR A 50 9.87 -0.21 0.75
N PRO A 51 10.66 -0.50 -0.31
CA PRO A 51 10.14 -0.50 -1.67
C PRO A 51 8.93 -1.43 -1.77
N ALA A 52 7.89 -0.93 -2.45
CA ALA A 52 6.65 -1.66 -2.62
C ALA A 52 6.20 -1.67 -4.09
N TYR A 53 5.49 -2.74 -4.44
CA TYR A 53 5.01 -3.02 -5.79
C TYR A 53 3.57 -3.49 -5.72
N ILE A 54 2.81 -3.21 -6.78
CA ILE A 54 1.47 -3.74 -6.98
C ILE A 54 1.45 -4.64 -8.22
N ASP A 55 0.74 -5.76 -8.15
CA ASP A 55 0.50 -6.62 -9.31
C ASP A 55 -0.87 -6.37 -9.96
N GLN A 56 -1.13 -6.99 -11.11
CA GLN A 56 -2.39 -6.85 -11.84
C GLN A 56 -3.59 -7.46 -11.09
N SER A 57 -3.34 -8.28 -10.09
CA SER A 57 -4.34 -8.88 -9.19
C SER A 57 -4.55 -8.03 -7.92
N HIS A 58 -3.98 -6.82 -7.86
CA HIS A 58 -4.01 -5.88 -6.74
C HIS A 58 -3.35 -6.38 -5.46
N TRP A 59 -2.39 -7.31 -5.56
CA TRP A 59 -1.54 -7.67 -4.44
C TRP A 59 -0.47 -6.61 -4.22
N ILE A 60 -0.36 -6.15 -2.97
CA ILE A 60 0.72 -5.27 -2.54
C ILE A 60 1.85 -6.16 -2.02
N LEU A 61 3.04 -5.98 -2.60
CA LEU A 61 4.26 -6.70 -2.26
C LEU A 61 5.31 -5.69 -1.80
N TRP A 62 5.92 -5.93 -0.64
CA TRP A 62 6.96 -5.06 -0.08
C TRP A 62 8.12 -5.91 0.46
N GLY A 63 9.31 -5.34 0.48
CA GLY A 63 10.50 -6.01 1.01
C GLY A 63 11.80 -5.34 0.59
N THR A 64 12.92 -5.84 1.12
CA THR A 64 14.25 -5.39 0.70
C THR A 64 14.59 -6.00 -0.67
N PRO A 65 15.31 -5.28 -1.55
CA PRO A 65 15.86 -5.84 -2.79
C PRO A 65 16.87 -6.98 -2.56
N GLU A 66 17.26 -7.24 -1.32
CA GLU A 66 18.30 -8.20 -0.95
C GLU A 66 17.69 -9.43 -0.26
N SER A 67 17.37 -10.44 -1.06
CA SER A 67 17.27 -11.85 -0.65
C SER A 67 17.58 -12.72 -1.86
N HIS A 68 18.68 -12.40 -2.55
CA HIS A 68 19.33 -13.27 -3.51
C HIS A 68 20.84 -13.01 -3.40
N ASP A 69 21.46 -13.67 -2.43
CA ASP A 69 22.86 -14.10 -2.47
C ASP A 69 22.87 -15.65 -2.45
#